data_AF-A0A0P1AS12-F1
#
_entry.id   AF-A0A0P1AS12-F1
#
_cell.length_a   1.000
_cell.length_b   1.000
_cell.length_c   1.000
_cell.angle_alpha   90.00
_cell.angle_beta   90.00
_cell.angle_gamma   90.00
#
_symmetry.space_group_name_H-M   'P 1'
#
loop_
_entity.id
_entity.type
_entity.pdbx_description
1 polymer ?
#
loop_
_entity_poly.entity_id
_entity_poly.type
_entity_poly.pdbx_seq_one_letter_code
_entity_poly.pdbx_strand_id
1 'polypeptide(L)'
;MVAKPHQLRFPGGGRKPVSSTMEDLLYDEIINKRLKKEKVTKTWISDMGAAIYASLREDDILQERFAASQHWVANFMARYGLSLRRRTNLTVLTDEVVIERAVSNMRFLQEQRPHNYQDWFVAQHDVYGTLFRESYKTDGNSSVDGCFQP
;
A
#
# COMPACT_ATOMS: atom_id res chain seq x y z
N MET A 1 5.28 -12.23 47.71
CA MET A 1 4.03 -12.53 46.98
C MET A 1 4.37 -12.58 45.49
N VAL A 2 4.45 -13.78 44.91
CA VAL A 2 4.86 -13.95 43.49
C VAL A 2 3.58 -14.13 42.66
N ALA A 3 3.37 -13.25 41.68
CA ALA A 3 2.21 -13.30 40.80
C ALA A 3 2.25 -14.56 39.91
N LYS A 4 1.09 -15.19 39.73
CA LYS A 4 0.92 -16.41 38.91
C LYS A 4 1.10 -16.09 37.42
N PRO A 5 1.83 -16.91 36.64
CA PRO A 5 2.07 -16.67 35.23
C PRO A 5 0.86 -17.12 34.41
N HIS A 6 -0.16 -16.28 34.34
CA HIS A 6 -1.26 -16.46 33.41
C HIS A 6 -1.12 -15.40 32.31
N GLN A 7 -0.96 -15.88 31.06
CA GLN A 7 -1.04 -15.12 29.81
C GLN A 7 0.17 -14.25 29.44
N LEU A 8 1.33 -14.87 29.25
CA LEU A 8 2.26 -14.38 28.24
C LEU A 8 1.66 -14.69 26.86
N ARG A 9 1.04 -13.70 26.22
CA ARG A 9 0.67 -13.80 24.80
C ARG A 9 1.96 -13.72 24.00
N PHE A 10 2.21 -14.68 23.11
CA PHE A 10 3.30 -14.56 22.16
C PHE A 10 3.14 -13.27 21.35
N PRO A 11 4.16 -12.37 21.31
CA PRO A 11 4.11 -11.22 20.43
C PRO A 11 3.99 -11.71 18.98
N GLY A 12 2.99 -11.23 18.26
CA GLY A 12 2.70 -11.62 16.87
C GLY A 12 1.65 -12.73 16.68
N GLY A 13 1.19 -13.38 17.75
CA GLY A 13 0.10 -14.35 17.71
C GLY A 13 -1.27 -13.67 17.64
N GLY A 14 -1.61 -13.07 16.49
CA GLY A 14 -2.89 -12.41 16.27
C GLY A 14 -4.10 -13.31 16.58
N ARG A 15 -5.28 -12.70 16.76
CA ARG A 15 -6.54 -13.45 16.96
C ARG A 15 -6.80 -14.34 15.75
N LYS A 16 -6.96 -15.65 15.98
CA LYS A 16 -7.31 -16.62 14.94
C LYS A 16 -8.64 -16.23 14.27
N PRO A 17 -8.77 -16.45 12.94
CA PRO A 17 -9.99 -16.15 12.20
C PRO A 17 -11.17 -16.98 12.75
N VAL A 18 -12.39 -16.46 12.57
CA VAL A 18 -13.61 -17.14 13.04
C VAL A 18 -13.85 -18.42 12.24
N SER A 19 -13.57 -18.36 10.94
CA SER A 19 -13.50 -19.50 10.03
C SER A 19 -12.56 -19.11 8.89
N SER A 20 -11.46 -19.85 8.71
CA SER A 20 -10.50 -19.57 7.62
C SER A 20 -11.20 -19.69 6.27
N THR A 21 -11.94 -20.78 6.07
CA THR A 21 -12.66 -21.06 4.81
C THR A 21 -13.63 -19.94 4.43
N MET A 22 -14.36 -19.38 5.41
CA MET A 22 -15.26 -18.25 5.16
C MET A 22 -14.50 -16.97 4.81
N GLU A 23 -13.41 -16.68 5.53
CA GLU A 23 -12.60 -15.48 5.29
C GLU A 23 -11.87 -15.54 3.93
N ASP A 24 -11.44 -16.73 3.49
CA ASP A 24 -10.81 -16.96 2.20
C ASP A 24 -11.81 -16.75 1.03
N LEU A 25 -13.02 -17.32 1.13
CA LEU A 25 -14.08 -17.08 0.15
C LEU A 25 -14.49 -15.60 0.06
N LEU A 26 -14.57 -14.92 1.21
CA LEU A 26 -14.86 -13.49 1.26
C LEU A 26 -13.75 -12.65 0.62
N TYR A 27 -12.50 -13.06 0.78
CA TYR A 27 -11.37 -12.39 0.14
C TYR A 27 -11.46 -12.49 -1.39
N ASP A 28 -11.76 -13.66 -1.93
CA ASP A 28 -11.93 -13.86 -3.38
C ASP A 28 -13.05 -12.98 -3.94
N GLU A 29 -14.19 -12.88 -3.24
CA GLU A 29 -15.28 -11.98 -3.62
C GLU A 29 -14.88 -10.50 -3.61
N ILE A 30 -14.05 -10.09 -2.66
CA ILE A 30 -13.50 -8.72 -2.62
C ILE A 30 -12.61 -8.47 -3.85
N ILE A 31 -11.77 -9.43 -4.23
CA ILE A 31 -10.91 -9.31 -5.42
C ILE A 31 -11.78 -9.26 -6.68
N ASN A 32 -12.75 -10.16 -6.84
CA ASN A 32 -13.68 -10.17 -7.96
C ASN A 32 -14.42 -8.84 -8.10
N LYS A 33 -14.93 -8.28 -6.99
CA LYS A 33 -15.61 -6.99 -6.97
C LYS A 33 -14.69 -5.84 -7.38
N ARG A 34 -13.42 -5.88 -6.96
CA ARG A 34 -12.39 -4.90 -7.36
C ARG A 34 -12.01 -5.02 -8.83
N LEU A 35 -11.92 -6.24 -9.36
CA LEU A 35 -11.66 -6.49 -10.79
C LEU A 35 -12.78 -5.91 -11.66
N LYS A 36 -14.03 -6.00 -11.19
CA LYS A 36 -15.20 -5.37 -11.83
C LYS A 36 -15.28 -3.84 -11.63
N LYS A 37 -14.28 -3.23 -10.99
CA LYS A 37 -14.24 -1.79 -10.64
C LYS A 37 -15.41 -1.34 -9.75
N GLU A 38 -16.02 -2.26 -9.02
CA GLU A 38 -17.12 -1.97 -8.11
C GLU A 38 -16.60 -1.52 -6.74
N LYS A 39 -17.34 -0.62 -6.09
CA LYS A 39 -16.96 -0.10 -4.78
C LYS A 39 -17.14 -1.17 -3.70
N VAL A 40 -16.08 -1.43 -2.94
CA VAL A 40 -16.11 -2.27 -1.74
C VAL A 40 -16.25 -1.37 -0.51
N THR A 41 -17.33 -1.54 0.27
CA THR A 41 -17.55 -0.83 1.53
C THR A 41 -17.44 -1.78 2.73
N LYS A 42 -17.17 -1.25 3.92
CA LYS A 42 -17.19 -2.04 5.17
C LYS A 42 -18.55 -2.71 5.43
N THR A 43 -19.65 -2.03 5.09
CA THR A 43 -21.00 -2.58 5.20
C THR A 43 -21.17 -3.78 4.27
N TRP A 44 -20.75 -3.65 3.01
CA TRP A 44 -20.82 -4.75 2.06
C TRP A 44 -19.96 -5.95 2.50
N ILE A 45 -18.75 -5.72 3.06
CA ILE A 45 -17.90 -6.79 3.61
C ILE A 45 -18.60 -7.50 4.78
N SER A 46 -19.27 -6.74 5.66
CA SER A 46 -20.05 -7.29 6.77
C SER A 46 -21.19 -8.18 6.26
N ASP A 47 -22.01 -7.67 5.34
CA ASP A 47 -23.18 -8.37 4.82
C ASP A 47 -22.77 -9.64 4.05
N MET A 48 -21.74 -9.54 3.20
CA MET A 48 -21.22 -10.68 2.44
C MET A 48 -20.59 -11.73 3.37
N GLY A 49 -19.82 -11.31 4.38
CA GLY A 49 -19.25 -12.23 5.36
C GLY A 49 -20.33 -12.98 6.15
N ALA A 50 -21.42 -12.30 6.52
CA ALA A 50 -22.57 -12.94 7.17
C ALA A 50 -23.28 -13.94 6.24
N ALA A 51 -23.45 -13.60 4.96
CA ALA A 51 -24.08 -14.48 3.97
C ALA A 51 -23.25 -15.75 3.72
N ILE A 52 -21.94 -15.64 3.50
CA ILE A 52 -21.04 -16.77 3.31
C ILE A 52 -21.01 -17.65 4.58
N TYR A 53 -20.97 -17.03 5.76
CA TYR A 53 -21.00 -17.78 7.00
C TYR A 53 -22.29 -18.60 7.17
N ALA A 54 -23.43 -18.01 6.79
CA ALA A 54 -24.73 -18.70 6.83
C ALA A 54 -24.79 -19.87 5.84
N SER A 55 -24.30 -19.71 4.61
CA SER A 55 -24.32 -20.78 3.60
C SER A 55 -23.41 -21.96 3.93
N LEU A 56 -22.36 -21.76 4.74
CA LEU A 56 -21.41 -22.83 5.10
C LEU A 56 -21.89 -23.71 6.26
N ARG A 57 -22.98 -23.35 6.95
CA ARG A 57 -23.40 -24.03 8.20
C ARG A 57 -24.91 -24.32 8.26
N GLU A 58 -25.51 -24.71 7.13
CA GLU A 58 -26.94 -25.03 7.02
C GLU A 58 -27.43 -26.14 7.99
N ASP A 59 -26.56 -26.88 8.67
CA ASP A 59 -26.93 -28.08 9.45
C ASP A 59 -27.15 -27.91 10.97
N ASP A 60 -26.88 -26.74 11.58
CA ASP A 60 -26.84 -26.64 13.06
C ASP A 60 -27.86 -25.65 13.66
N ILE A 61 -28.94 -26.19 14.22
CA ILE A 61 -30.17 -25.50 14.68
C ILE A 61 -29.95 -24.59 15.92
N LEU A 62 -28.77 -24.63 16.56
CA LEU A 62 -28.53 -24.00 17.87
C LEU A 62 -27.35 -23.01 17.92
N GLN A 63 -26.91 -22.43 16.79
CA GLN A 63 -25.61 -21.76 16.77
C GLN A 63 -25.65 -20.23 16.84
N GLU A 64 -24.72 -19.67 17.62
CA GLU A 64 -24.48 -18.23 17.75
C GLU A 64 -24.35 -17.57 16.39
N ARG A 65 -25.28 -16.66 16.09
CA ARG A 65 -25.30 -15.89 14.85
C ARG A 65 -24.02 -15.09 14.74
N PHE A 66 -23.21 -15.38 13.72
CA PHE A 66 -22.02 -14.58 13.42
C PHE A 66 -22.45 -13.14 13.11
N ALA A 67 -22.05 -12.21 13.97
CA ALA A 67 -22.56 -10.83 13.95
C ALA A 67 -21.82 -9.90 12.98
N ALA A 68 -20.88 -10.41 12.17
CA ALA A 68 -20.08 -9.67 11.17
C ALA A 68 -19.69 -8.24 11.60
N SER A 69 -19.37 -8.05 12.89
CA SER A 69 -19.28 -6.71 13.49
C SER A 69 -18.23 -5.82 12.82
N GLN A 70 -18.35 -4.50 12.95
CA GLN A 70 -17.36 -3.55 12.43
C GLN A 70 -15.94 -3.84 12.94
N HIS A 71 -15.81 -4.32 14.18
CA HIS A 71 -14.53 -4.74 14.74
C HIS A 71 -13.99 -6.01 14.07
N TRP A 72 -14.85 -6.99 13.78
CA TRP A 72 -14.47 -8.17 13.01
C TRP A 72 -14.01 -7.77 11.59
N VAL A 73 -14.76 -6.90 10.90
CA VAL A 73 -14.39 -6.42 9.56
C VAL A 73 -13.03 -5.72 9.59
N ALA A 74 -12.77 -4.86 10.58
CA ALA A 74 -11.48 -4.19 10.71
C ALA A 74 -10.32 -5.19 10.90
N ASN A 75 -10.51 -6.20 11.74
CA ASN A 75 -9.50 -7.24 11.97
C ASN A 75 -9.31 -8.15 10.75
N PHE A 76 -10.39 -8.53 10.08
CA PHE A 76 -10.34 -9.27 8.81
C PHE A 76 -9.55 -8.48 7.77
N MET A 77 -9.86 -7.20 7.59
CA MET A 77 -9.13 -6.34 6.66
C MET A 77 -7.64 -6.23 7.02
N ALA A 78 -7.30 -6.12 8.30
CA ALA A 78 -5.90 -6.09 8.74
C ALA A 78 -5.17 -7.41 8.47
N ARG A 79 -5.82 -8.56 8.67
CA ARG A 79 -5.25 -9.90 8.39
C ARG A 79 -4.92 -10.10 6.92
N TYR A 80 -5.82 -9.68 6.03
CA TYR A 80 -5.68 -9.86 4.58
C TYR A 80 -5.01 -8.67 3.87
N GLY A 81 -4.44 -7.71 4.61
CA GLY A 81 -3.79 -6.53 4.02
C GLY A 81 -4.74 -5.65 3.20
N LEU A 82 -6.04 -5.72 3.46
CA LEU A 82 -7.06 -5.00 2.70
C LEU A 82 -7.17 -3.56 3.19
N SER A 83 -7.14 -2.62 2.25
CA SER A 83 -7.51 -1.23 2.51
C SER A 83 -8.82 -0.87 1.82
N LEU A 84 -9.65 -0.06 2.50
CA LEU A 84 -10.69 0.72 1.83
C LEU A 84 -10.03 1.89 1.12
N ARG A 85 -9.22 1.66 0.08
CA ARG A 85 -8.66 2.77 -0.69
C ARG A 85 -9.81 3.66 -1.16
N ARG A 86 -9.75 4.97 -0.90
CA ARG A 86 -10.66 5.98 -1.51
C ARG A 86 -10.66 5.91 -3.05
N ARG A 87 -9.65 5.26 -3.61
CA ARG A 87 -9.37 5.10 -5.03
C ARG A 87 -9.08 3.62 -5.32
N THR A 88 -10.12 2.81 -5.45
CA THR A 88 -10.08 1.59 -6.30
C THR A 88 -10.24 2.00 -7.77
N ASN A 89 -9.56 3.08 -8.17
CA ASN A 89 -9.72 3.72 -9.48
C ASN A 89 -8.47 3.48 -10.29
N LEU A 90 -8.25 2.24 -10.67
CA LEU A 90 -7.68 1.97 -11.99
C LEU A 90 -8.90 1.79 -12.91
N THR A 91 -9.71 2.77 -13.28
CA THR A 91 -9.64 4.20 -13.50
C THR A 91 -11.11 4.63 -13.43
N VAL A 92 -11.47 5.64 -12.62
CA VAL A 92 -12.82 6.27 -12.76
C VAL A 92 -12.87 7.12 -14.02
N LEU A 93 -11.69 7.49 -14.51
CA LEU A 93 -11.49 8.22 -15.74
C LEU A 93 -11.50 7.22 -16.89
N THR A 94 -12.20 7.54 -17.96
CA THR A 94 -12.01 6.82 -19.22
C THR A 94 -10.59 7.04 -19.72
N ASP A 95 -10.12 6.18 -20.62
CA ASP A 95 -8.75 6.27 -21.14
C ASP A 95 -8.49 7.65 -21.76
N GLU A 96 -9.49 8.25 -22.41
CA GLU A 96 -9.38 9.61 -22.96
C GLU A 96 -9.07 10.66 -21.88
N VAL A 97 -9.77 10.60 -20.75
CA VAL A 97 -9.58 11.57 -19.66
C VAL A 97 -8.24 11.37 -18.95
N VAL A 98 -7.71 10.15 -18.92
CA VAL A 98 -6.36 9.88 -18.43
C VAL A 98 -5.32 10.47 -19.37
N ILE A 99 -5.48 10.24 -20.68
CA ILE A 99 -4.58 10.77 -21.72
C ILE A 99 -4.59 12.29 -21.70
N GLU A 100 -5.76 12.93 -21.66
CA GLU A 100 -5.90 14.39 -21.62
C GLU A 100 -5.14 15.00 -20.43
N ARG A 101 -5.30 14.42 -19.24
CA ARG A 101 -4.60 14.87 -18.03
C ARG A 101 -3.09 14.65 -18.11
N ALA A 102 -2.66 13.52 -18.66
CA ALA A 102 -1.24 13.24 -18.85
C ALA A 102 -0.61 14.24 -19.83
N VAL A 103 -1.25 14.49 -20.96
CA VAL A 103 -0.80 15.47 -21.96
C VAL A 103 -0.79 16.89 -21.40
N SER A 104 -1.84 17.30 -20.68
CA SER A 104 -1.91 18.60 -20.00
C SER A 104 -0.77 18.78 -18.99
N ASN A 105 -0.48 17.75 -18.19
CA ASN A 105 0.62 17.78 -17.23
C ASN A 105 1.99 17.84 -17.94
N MET A 106 2.18 17.06 -19.00
CA MET A 106 3.43 17.10 -19.78
C MET A 106 3.67 18.48 -20.39
N ARG A 107 2.62 19.13 -20.89
CA ARG A 107 2.69 20.51 -21.40
C ARG A 107 3.04 21.50 -20.29
N PHE A 108 2.38 21.42 -19.14
CA PHE A 108 2.70 22.24 -17.98
C PHE A 108 4.18 22.11 -17.58
N LEU A 109 4.70 20.89 -17.50
CA LEU A 109 6.10 20.64 -17.17
C LEU A 109 7.07 21.18 -18.23
N GLN A 110 6.69 21.16 -19.51
CA GLN A 110 7.47 21.76 -20.58
C GLN A 110 7.49 23.29 -20.49
N GLU A 111 6.36 23.92 -20.17
CA GLU A 111 6.24 25.37 -20.00
C GLU A 111 7.01 25.87 -18.77
N GLN A 112 7.08 25.06 -17.71
CA GLN A 112 7.86 25.34 -16.50
C GLN A 112 9.35 24.99 -16.65
N ARG A 113 9.77 24.41 -17.78
CA ARG A 113 11.19 24.08 -18.00
C ARG A 113 11.99 25.37 -18.14
N PRO A 114 13.00 25.63 -17.28
CA PRO A 114 13.84 26.80 -17.41
C PRO A 114 14.51 26.81 -18.79
N HIS A 115 14.43 27.95 -19.48
CA HIS A 115 14.95 28.13 -20.84
C HIS A 115 16.48 28.07 -20.90
N ASN A 116 17.16 28.29 -19.76
CA ASN A 116 18.61 28.23 -19.66
C ASN A 116 19.06 26.94 -18.97
N TYR A 117 19.97 26.21 -19.61
CA TYR A 117 20.64 25.03 -19.05
C TYR A 117 21.34 25.34 -17.72
N GLN A 118 21.81 26.58 -17.53
CA GLN A 118 22.48 27.01 -16.29
C GLN A 118 21.53 27.15 -15.10
N ASP A 119 20.27 27.57 -15.30
CA ASP A 119 19.30 27.68 -14.20
C ASP A 119 18.82 26.30 -13.73
N TRP A 120 18.72 25.33 -14.65
CA TRP A 120 18.48 23.93 -14.30
C TRP A 120 19.65 23.35 -13.47
N PHE A 121 20.89 23.66 -13.87
CA PHE A 121 22.09 23.22 -13.16
C PHE A 121 22.19 23.84 -11.76
N VAL A 122 21.82 25.12 -11.60
CA VAL A 122 21.80 25.81 -10.30
C VAL A 122 20.68 25.27 -9.41
N ALA A 123 19.47 25.04 -9.95
CA ALA A 123 18.35 24.49 -9.17
C ALA A 123 18.56 23.04 -8.70
N GLN A 124 19.33 22.23 -9.44
CA GLN A 124 19.67 20.86 -9.04
C GLN A 124 20.88 20.78 -8.09
N HIS A 125 21.70 21.83 -8.04
CA HIS A 125 22.91 21.89 -7.21
C HIS A 125 22.81 22.79 -5.98
N ASP A 126 21.63 23.29 -5.63
CA ASP A 126 21.46 24.08 -4.40
C ASP A 126 21.70 23.22 -3.14
N VAL A 127 22.57 23.76 -2.27
CA VAL A 127 23.01 23.33 -0.93
C VAL A 127 23.72 21.98 -0.77
N TYR A 128 23.30 20.89 -1.41
CA TYR A 128 23.91 19.55 -1.15
C TYR A 128 25.04 19.15 -2.12
N GLY A 129 25.14 19.79 -3.28
CA GLY A 129 26.10 19.39 -4.32
C GLY A 129 27.56 19.73 -4.00
N THR A 130 27.80 20.84 -3.31
CA THR A 130 29.13 21.28 -2.89
C THR A 130 29.64 20.47 -1.70
N LEU A 131 28.79 20.26 -0.68
CA LEU A 131 29.10 19.42 0.48
C LEU A 131 29.38 17.96 0.10
N PHE A 132 28.64 17.42 -0.88
CA PHE A 132 28.88 16.07 -1.38
C PHE A 132 30.22 15.98 -2.15
N ARG A 133 30.60 17.01 -2.92
CA ARG A 133 31.86 17.04 -3.69
C ARG A 133 33.11 17.16 -2.82
N GLU A 134 33.02 17.78 -1.65
CA GLU A 134 34.15 17.89 -0.71
C GLU A 134 34.46 16.56 -0.02
N SER A 135 33.45 15.70 0.22
CA SER A 135 33.64 14.38 0.85
C SER A 135 34.52 13.40 0.04
N TYR A 136 34.59 13.57 -1.28
CA TYR A 136 35.44 12.72 -2.15
C TYR A 136 36.84 13.29 -2.38
N LYS A 137 37.15 14.50 -1.91
CA LYS A 137 38.50 15.09 -2.05
C LYS A 137 39.44 14.78 -0.90
N THR A 138 38.93 14.20 0.20
CA THR A 138 39.72 13.92 1.40
C THR A 138 40.45 12.58 1.39
N ASP A 139 40.16 11.67 0.46
CA ASP A 139 40.76 10.32 0.46
C ASP A 139 41.73 10.05 -0.72
N GLY A 140 42.16 11.10 -1.42
CA GLY A 140 42.85 10.97 -2.71
C GLY A 140 44.34 11.34 -2.76
N ASN A 141 45.01 11.62 -1.64
CA ASN A 141 46.45 11.90 -1.66
C ASN A 141 47.29 10.72 -1.14
N SER A 142 47.32 9.64 -1.92
CA SER A 142 48.44 8.72 -1.92
C SER A 142 48.95 8.56 -3.34
N SER A 143 50.12 9.14 -3.54
CA SER A 143 51.07 8.97 -4.63
C SER A 143 50.94 7.65 -5.40
N VAL A 144 50.90 7.75 -6.73
CA VAL A 144 51.78 6.95 -7.61
C VAL A 144 51.91 7.64 -8.97
N ASP A 145 53.16 8.03 -9.25
CA ASP A 145 53.69 8.38 -10.57
C ASP A 145 53.42 7.26 -11.59
N GLY A 146 53.15 7.64 -12.84
CA GLY A 146 52.89 6.67 -13.90
C GLY A 146 52.78 7.31 -15.28
N CYS A 147 53.88 7.94 -15.69
CA CYS A 147 54.27 8.35 -17.04
C CYS A 147 53.44 7.78 -18.21
N PHE A 148 52.82 8.65 -19.02
CA PHE A 148 52.87 8.55 -20.49
C PHE A 148 52.48 9.89 -21.15
N GLN A 149 53.43 10.46 -21.90
CA GLN A 149 53.23 11.41 -23.00
C GLN A 149 54.22 11.01 -24.11
N PRO A 150 54.03 11.43 -25.38
CA PRO A 150 52.81 11.90 -26.05
C PRO A 150 52.25 10.89 -27.07
#